data_AF-A0A1F5XI01-F1
#
_entry.id   AF-A0A1F5XI01-F1
#
_cell.length_a   1.000
_cell.length_b   1.000
_cell.length_c   1.000
_cell.angle_alpha   90.00
_cell.angle_beta   90.00
_cell.angle_gamma   90.00
#
_symmetry.space_group_name_H-M   'P 1'
#
loop_
_entity.id
_entity.type
_entity.pdbx_description
1 polymer ?
#
loop_
_entity_poly.entity_id
_entity_poly.type
_entity_poly.pdbx_seq_one_letter_code
_entity_poly.pdbx_strand_id
1 'polypeptide(L)'
;MADATTAENYAGLQEARNADAAPEQGAVKTGAREAKLSVPNAVLLVLVALLIDGLQLFLNLIIIGVVVNWIIDVFALLLFYVWLKMLGMSMYESRGFKTLLSLIGAMGVEIMPLVNSLPGWTAFATLTVIFEFSGRMPVVGKLAKLASFKKS
;
A
#
# COMPACT_ATOMS: atom_id res chain seq x y z
N MET A 1 -37.32 -31.67 45.02
CA MET A 1 -37.62 -30.24 44.74
C MET A 1 -36.28 -29.54 44.72
N ALA A 2 -35.78 -29.17 43.53
CA ALA A 2 -34.52 -28.45 43.43
C ALA A 2 -34.73 -27.05 44.03
N ASP A 3 -33.92 -26.73 45.02
CA ASP A 3 -34.02 -25.54 45.85
C ASP A 3 -33.81 -24.27 45.02
N ALA A 4 -34.77 -23.34 45.08
CA ALA A 4 -34.80 -22.12 44.25
C ALA A 4 -33.53 -21.26 44.43
N THR A 5 -32.95 -21.31 45.62
CA THR A 5 -31.69 -20.64 46.01
C THR A 5 -30.49 -21.10 45.19
N THR A 6 -30.52 -22.33 44.67
CA THR A 6 -29.44 -22.89 43.85
C THR A 6 -29.48 -22.35 42.42
N ALA A 7 -30.69 -22.13 41.87
CA ALA A 7 -30.88 -21.61 40.51
C ALA A 7 -30.47 -20.13 40.37
N GLU A 8 -30.76 -19.32 41.38
CA GLU A 8 -30.35 -17.89 41.42
C GLU A 8 -28.83 -17.73 41.48
N ASN A 9 -28.15 -18.61 42.23
CA ASN A 9 -26.69 -18.60 42.35
C ASN A 9 -26.00 -18.91 41.00
N TYR A 10 -26.55 -19.86 40.22
CA TYR A 10 -26.02 -20.16 38.89
C TYR A 10 -26.30 -19.07 37.86
N ALA A 11 -27.39 -18.31 38.02
CA ALA A 11 -27.69 -17.17 37.15
C ALA A 11 -26.69 -16.02 37.38
N GLY A 12 -26.42 -15.67 38.65
CA GLY A 12 -25.43 -14.63 38.98
C GLY A 12 -24.00 -14.97 38.56
N LEU A 13 -23.61 -16.24 38.65
CA LEU A 13 -22.29 -16.70 38.17
C LEU A 13 -22.17 -16.69 36.63
N GLN A 14 -23.27 -16.93 35.92
CA GLN A 14 -23.30 -16.80 34.46
C GLN A 14 -23.27 -15.35 34.03
N GLU A 15 -23.97 -14.46 34.74
CA GLU A 15 -23.96 -13.02 34.46
C GLU A 15 -22.58 -12.41 34.71
N ALA A 16 -21.89 -12.80 35.80
CA ALA A 16 -20.49 -12.43 36.05
C ALA A 16 -19.54 -12.97 34.96
N ARG A 17 -19.67 -14.26 34.59
CA ARG A 17 -18.87 -14.84 33.50
C ARG A 17 -19.13 -14.16 32.16
N ASN A 18 -20.38 -13.77 31.88
CA ASN A 18 -20.77 -13.10 30.65
C ASN A 18 -20.38 -11.61 30.65
N ALA A 19 -20.25 -10.97 31.81
CA ALA A 19 -19.68 -9.63 31.95
C ALA A 19 -18.16 -9.62 31.69
N ASP A 20 -17.46 -10.68 32.09
CA ASP A 20 -16.02 -10.88 31.81
C ASP A 20 -15.76 -11.41 30.38
N ALA A 21 -16.74 -12.09 29.78
CA ALA A 21 -16.70 -12.62 28.41
C ALA A 21 -17.37 -11.71 27.38
N ALA A 22 -17.98 -10.60 27.81
CA ALA A 22 -18.27 -9.50 26.91
C ALA A 22 -16.91 -9.15 26.32
N PRO A 23 -16.72 -9.28 25.00
CA PRO A 23 -15.45 -8.87 24.42
C PRO A 23 -15.30 -7.44 24.87
N GLU A 24 -14.25 -7.14 25.65
CA GLU A 24 -13.73 -5.79 25.67
C GLU A 24 -13.68 -5.45 24.19
N GLN A 25 -14.57 -4.56 23.77
CA GLN A 25 -14.47 -3.89 22.50
C GLN A 25 -13.27 -2.98 22.70
N GLY A 26 -12.10 -3.61 22.84
CA GLY A 26 -10.79 -3.03 22.81
C GLY A 26 -10.85 -2.30 21.51
N ALA A 27 -11.00 -0.99 21.63
CA ALA A 27 -11.10 -0.07 20.52
C ALA A 27 -10.09 -0.59 19.52
N VAL A 28 -10.58 -1.08 18.38
CA VAL A 28 -9.72 -1.47 17.27
C VAL A 28 -8.95 -0.19 17.03
N LYS A 29 -7.71 -0.14 17.55
CA LYS A 29 -6.75 0.89 17.22
C LYS A 29 -6.62 0.66 15.75
N THR A 30 -7.42 1.39 14.99
CA THR A 30 -7.39 1.43 13.53
C THR A 30 -5.97 1.87 13.29
N GLY A 31 -5.12 0.87 13.06
CA GLY A 31 -3.69 1.02 13.00
C GLY A 31 -3.41 1.76 11.72
N ALA A 32 -3.60 3.08 11.76
CA ALA A 32 -3.07 4.00 10.79
C ALA A 32 -1.56 3.92 10.95
N ARG A 33 -0.98 2.84 10.41
CA ARG A 33 0.47 2.66 10.32
C ARG A 33 1.00 3.89 9.63
N GLU A 34 1.92 4.57 10.30
CA GLU A 34 2.55 5.76 9.76
C GLU A 34 3.11 5.47 8.38
N ALA A 35 2.86 6.38 7.44
CA ALA A 35 3.48 6.24 6.14
C ALA A 35 4.98 6.50 6.29
N LYS A 36 5.77 5.54 5.82
CA LYS A 36 7.22 5.57 5.65
C LYS A 36 7.63 6.54 4.53
N LEU A 37 6.72 6.89 3.63
CA LEU A 37 6.96 7.87 2.57
C LEU A 37 6.44 9.27 2.98
N SER A 38 7.34 10.25 3.01
CA SER A 38 6.97 11.66 3.14
C SER A 38 6.41 12.19 1.81
N VAL A 39 5.59 13.24 1.85
CA VAL A 39 5.00 13.85 0.64
C VAL A 39 6.09 14.33 -0.34
N PRO A 40 7.16 15.03 0.09
CA PRO A 40 8.24 15.40 -0.82
C PRO A 40 8.93 14.19 -1.46
N ASN A 41 9.17 13.12 -0.69
CA ASN A 41 9.78 11.90 -1.24
C ASN A 41 8.85 11.19 -2.23
N ALA A 42 7.54 11.24 -2.00
CA ALA A 42 6.54 10.70 -2.93
C ALA A 42 6.56 11.43 -4.27
N VAL A 43 6.60 12.76 -4.24
CA VAL A 43 6.71 13.59 -5.45
C VAL A 43 8.03 13.33 -6.16
N LEU A 44 9.15 13.31 -5.43
CA LEU A 44 10.46 13.00 -6.00
C LEU A 44 10.51 11.61 -6.64
N LEU A 45 9.91 10.61 -6.01
CA LEU A 45 9.85 9.24 -6.55
C LEU A 45 9.17 9.22 -7.92
N VAL A 46 8.02 9.90 -8.06
CA VAL A 46 7.27 9.98 -9.32
C VAL A 46 8.01 10.80 -10.37
N LEU A 47 8.62 11.94 -10.00
CA LEU A 47 9.37 12.77 -10.94
C LEU A 47 10.61 12.05 -11.49
N VAL A 48 11.35 11.34 -10.63
CA VAL A 48 12.51 10.55 -11.06
C VAL A 48 12.07 9.43 -12.00
N ALA A 49 10.98 8.73 -11.68
CA ALA A 49 10.44 7.70 -12.54
C ALA A 49 10.00 8.24 -13.90
N LEU A 50 9.31 9.38 -13.92
CA LEU A 50 8.90 10.06 -15.15
C LEU A 50 10.11 10.47 -16.02
N LEU A 51 11.20 10.92 -15.38
CA LEU A 51 12.43 11.27 -16.08
C LEU A 51 13.12 10.05 -16.69
N ILE A 52 13.12 8.92 -16.00
CA ILE A 52 13.67 7.65 -16.51
C ILE A 52 12.86 7.18 -17.71
N ASP A 53 11.54 7.07 -17.59
CA ASP A 53 10.66 6.67 -18.69
C ASP A 53 10.79 7.63 -19.89
N GLY A 54 10.83 8.94 -19.62
CA GLY A 54 11.02 9.96 -20.65
C GLY A 54 12.37 9.85 -21.37
N LEU A 55 13.44 9.54 -20.64
CA LEU A 55 14.76 9.28 -21.23
C LEU A 55 14.74 8.01 -22.09
N GLN A 56 14.15 6.91 -21.61
CA GLN A 56 14.08 5.67 -22.37
C GLN A 56 13.23 5.81 -23.64
N LEU A 57 12.11 6.54 -23.57
CA LEU A 57 11.30 6.93 -24.72
C LEU A 57 12.13 7.74 -25.72
N PHE A 58 12.88 8.74 -25.26
CA PHE A 58 13.74 9.55 -26.11
C PHE A 58 14.84 8.71 -26.78
N LEU A 59 15.47 7.79 -26.06
CA LEU A 59 16.51 6.90 -26.58
C LEU A 59 15.97 5.88 -27.58
N ASN A 60 14.73 5.42 -27.39
CA ASN A 60 14.03 4.56 -28.35
C ASN A 60 13.86 5.25 -29.72
N LEU A 61 13.66 6.58 -29.76
CA LEU A 61 13.52 7.35 -31.01
C LEU A 61 14.80 7.39 -31.86
N ILE A 62 15.97 7.22 -31.26
CA ILE A 62 17.28 7.32 -31.95
C ILE A 62 17.90 5.96 -32.29
N ILE A 63 17.15 4.85 -32.19
CA ILE A 63 17.51 3.44 -32.55
C ILE A 63 18.66 2.82 -31.71
N ILE A 64 19.55 3.63 -31.13
CA ILE A 64 20.58 3.22 -30.16
C ILE A 64 19.95 2.73 -28.83
N GLY A 65 18.65 2.96 -28.64
CA GLY A 65 17.90 2.68 -27.43
C GLY A 65 17.84 1.21 -27.00
N VAL A 66 17.94 0.22 -27.89
CA VAL A 66 17.67 -1.18 -27.49
C VAL A 66 18.61 -1.70 -26.40
N VAL A 67 19.92 -1.50 -26.55
CA VAL A 67 20.91 -1.97 -25.57
C VAL A 67 20.99 -1.01 -24.37
N VAL A 68 20.91 0.30 -24.63
CA VAL A 68 21.05 1.33 -23.59
C VAL A 68 19.84 1.33 -22.65
N ASN A 69 18.62 1.12 -23.16
CA ASN A 69 17.42 1.06 -22.33
C ASN A 69 17.46 -0.12 -21.38
N TRP A 70 18.00 -1.26 -21.80
CA TRP A 70 18.17 -2.42 -20.91
C TRP A 70 19.15 -2.16 -19.77
N ILE A 71 20.20 -1.38 -20.02
CA ILE A 71 21.12 -0.92 -18.97
C ILE A 71 20.36 0.03 -18.02
N ILE A 72 19.60 0.98 -18.55
CA ILE A 72 18.79 1.91 -17.75
C ILE A 72 17.78 1.15 -16.88
N ASP A 73 17.14 0.10 -17.39
CA ASP A 73 16.19 -0.70 -16.62
C ASP A 73 16.83 -1.35 -15.39
N VAL A 74 18.03 -1.93 -15.55
CA VAL A 74 18.77 -2.53 -14.43
C VAL A 74 19.15 -1.47 -13.41
N PHE A 75 19.61 -0.31 -13.85
CA PHE A 75 19.94 0.81 -12.95
C PHE A 75 18.70 1.36 -12.25
N ALA A 76 17.57 1.52 -12.95
CA ALA A 76 16.31 1.98 -12.40
C ALA A 76 15.79 1.01 -11.33
N LEU A 77 15.82 -0.30 -11.62
CA LEU A 77 15.44 -1.34 -10.67
C LEU A 77 16.26 -1.24 -9.37
N LEU A 78 17.59 -1.14 -9.48
CA LEU A 78 18.49 -1.02 -8.34
C LEU A 78 18.28 0.29 -7.57
N LEU A 79 18.15 1.41 -8.29
CA LEU A 79 17.90 2.73 -7.72
C LEU A 79 16.64 2.71 -6.86
N PHE A 80 15.52 2.24 -7.42
CA PHE A 80 14.25 2.19 -6.70
C PHE A 80 14.30 1.16 -5.57
N TYR A 81 14.90 -0.01 -5.77
CA TYR A 81 15.06 -1.00 -4.71
C TYR A 81 15.80 -0.42 -3.50
N VAL A 82 16.95 0.23 -3.72
CA VAL A 82 17.74 0.87 -2.67
C VAL A 82 16.94 2.01 -2.03
N TRP A 83 16.24 2.82 -2.81
CA TRP A 83 15.39 3.90 -2.30
C TRP A 83 14.31 3.36 -1.33
N LEU A 84 13.58 2.32 -1.72
CA LEU A 84 12.57 1.70 -0.85
C LEU A 84 13.19 1.15 0.44
N LYS A 85 14.38 0.55 0.36
CA LYS A 85 15.12 0.05 1.53
C LYS A 85 15.59 1.17 2.45
N MET A 86 16.04 2.30 1.90
CA MET A 86 16.40 3.49 2.68
C MET A 86 15.20 4.09 3.43
N LEU A 87 14.00 4.00 2.86
CA LEU A 87 12.75 4.38 3.52
C LEU A 87 12.29 3.35 4.58
N GLY A 88 13.05 2.27 4.79
CA GLY A 88 12.73 1.24 5.78
C GLY A 88 11.52 0.40 5.40
N MET A 89 11.13 0.31 4.12
CA MET A 89 10.06 -0.59 3.70
C MET A 89 10.51 -2.06 3.88
N SER A 90 9.77 -2.77 4.74
CA SER A 90 9.97 -4.21 4.94
C SER A 90 9.24 -4.98 3.85
N MET A 91 9.96 -5.78 3.08
CA MET A 91 9.39 -6.59 1.99
C MET A 91 8.56 -7.77 2.49
N TYR A 92 8.65 -8.10 3.78
CA TYR A 92 7.88 -9.17 4.43
C TYR A 92 6.50 -8.71 4.90
N GLU A 93 6.27 -7.39 4.96
CA GLU A 93 4.96 -6.82 5.29
C GLU A 93 4.07 -6.83 4.04
N SER A 94 2.76 -7.09 4.19
CA SER A 94 1.81 -7.15 3.06
C SER A 94 1.90 -5.94 2.11
N ARG A 95 2.15 -4.73 2.63
CA ARG A 95 2.34 -3.54 1.80
C ARG A 95 3.67 -3.54 1.06
N GLY A 96 4.77 -3.81 1.77
CA GLY A 96 6.10 -3.84 1.15
C GLY A 96 6.21 -4.94 0.09
N PHE A 97 5.52 -6.07 0.30
CA PHE A 97 5.40 -7.11 -0.71
C PHE A 97 4.67 -6.65 -1.97
N LYS A 98 3.55 -5.90 -1.84
CA LYS A 98 2.85 -5.29 -2.99
C LYS A 98 3.73 -4.27 -3.72
N THR A 99 4.47 -3.45 -2.99
CA THR A 99 5.41 -2.49 -3.56
C THR A 99 6.56 -3.19 -4.29
N LEU A 100 7.10 -4.28 -3.73
CA LEU A 100 8.12 -5.10 -4.37
C LEU A 100 7.59 -5.77 -5.64
N LEU A 101 6.36 -6.30 -5.59
CA LEU A 101 5.73 -6.91 -6.75
C LEU A 101 5.48 -5.89 -7.87
N SER A 102 5.10 -4.67 -7.49
CA SER A 102 5.00 -3.53 -8.42
C SER A 102 6.36 -3.19 -9.05
N LEU A 103 7.43 -3.17 -8.25
CA LEU A 103 8.80 -2.90 -8.72
C LEU A 103 9.28 -3.94 -9.74
N ILE A 104 9.14 -5.22 -9.40
CA ILE A 104 9.51 -6.32 -10.30
C ILE A 104 8.59 -6.33 -11.53
N GLY A 105 7.31 -6.04 -11.34
CA GLY A 105 6.32 -5.93 -12.42
C GLY A 105 6.68 -4.85 -13.43
N ALA A 106 7.15 -3.68 -13.00
CA ALA A 106 7.61 -2.62 -13.89
C ALA A 106 8.76 -3.09 -14.79
N MET A 107 9.77 -3.76 -14.23
CA MET A 107 10.84 -4.36 -15.03
C MET A 107 10.29 -5.38 -16.04
N GLY A 108 9.31 -6.19 -15.66
CA GLY A 108 8.67 -7.16 -16.56
C GLY A 108 7.92 -6.51 -17.73
N VAL A 109 7.32 -5.33 -17.52
CA VAL A 109 6.70 -4.55 -18.59
C VAL A 109 7.75 -4.05 -19.59
N GLU A 110 8.88 -3.54 -19.09
CA GLU A 110 9.94 -2.99 -19.95
C GLU A 110 10.63 -4.06 -20.81
N ILE A 111 10.75 -5.30 -20.32
CA ILE A 111 11.36 -6.42 -21.07
C ILE A 111 10.48 -6.89 -22.23
N MET A 112 9.17 -6.67 -22.18
CA MET A 112 8.25 -7.11 -23.23
C MET A 112 8.25 -6.11 -24.41
N PRO A 113 8.73 -6.49 -25.61
CA PRO A 113 8.89 -5.57 -26.74
C PRO A 113 7.59 -4.89 -27.21
N LEU A 114 6.43 -5.49 -26.88
CA LEU A 114 5.11 -5.00 -27.28
C LEU A 114 4.47 -4.00 -26.29
N VAL A 115 4.97 -3.89 -25.05
CA VAL A 115 4.44 -2.99 -24.02
C VAL A 115 5.48 -1.99 -23.48
N ASN A 116 6.71 -2.00 -24.00
CA ASN A 116 7.79 -1.03 -23.75
C ASN A 116 7.42 0.44 -24.08
N SER A 117 6.23 0.70 -24.64
CA SER A 117 5.70 2.06 -24.82
C SER A 117 4.97 2.61 -23.59
N LEU A 118 4.70 1.79 -22.57
CA LEU A 118 4.06 2.22 -21.33
C LEU A 118 5.13 2.69 -20.33
N PRO A 119 4.92 3.80 -19.60
CA PRO A 119 5.88 4.30 -18.62
C PRO A 119 5.87 3.42 -17.36
N GLY A 120 6.58 2.29 -17.40
CA GLY A 120 6.55 1.24 -16.39
C GLY A 120 7.09 1.72 -15.05
N TRP A 121 8.19 2.48 -15.05
CA TRP A 121 8.76 3.02 -13.82
C TRP A 121 7.82 4.04 -13.15
N THR A 122 7.17 4.89 -13.94
CA THR A 122 6.17 5.86 -13.45
C THR A 122 4.96 5.14 -12.87
N ALA A 123 4.51 4.05 -13.51
CA ALA A 123 3.44 3.23 -12.96
C ALA A 123 3.83 2.62 -11.60
N PHE A 124 5.04 2.07 -11.48
CA PHE A 124 5.56 1.59 -10.20
C PHE A 124 5.59 2.69 -9.12
N ALA A 125 6.13 3.86 -9.45
CA ALA A 125 6.24 4.97 -8.50
C ALA A 125 4.84 5.43 -8.05
N THR A 126 3.91 5.56 -8.98
CA THR A 126 2.52 5.95 -8.69
C THR A 126 1.82 4.91 -7.82
N LEU A 127 1.95 3.62 -8.13
CA LEU A 127 1.38 2.55 -7.31
C LEU A 127 1.98 2.51 -5.90
N THR A 128 3.28 2.76 -5.78
CA THR A 128 3.96 2.87 -4.48
C THR A 128 3.37 4.00 -3.65
N VAL A 129 3.15 5.18 -4.25
CA VAL A 129 2.47 6.29 -3.57
C VAL A 129 1.05 5.90 -3.19
N ILE A 130 0.27 5.29 -4.09
CA ILE A 130 -1.11 4.86 -3.78
C ILE A 130 -1.14 3.87 -2.62
N PHE A 131 -0.31 2.83 -2.62
CA PHE A 131 -0.28 1.83 -1.54
C PHE A 131 0.10 2.41 -0.19
N GLU A 132 0.91 3.48 -0.22
CA GLU A 132 1.42 4.12 0.97
C GLU A 132 0.45 5.15 1.55
N PHE A 133 -0.28 5.87 0.69
CA PHE A 133 -1.28 6.86 1.10
C PHE A 133 -2.72 6.33 1.16
N SER A 134 -3.02 5.13 0.65
CA SER A 134 -4.37 4.55 0.73
C SER A 134 -4.85 4.36 2.17
N GLY A 135 -3.92 4.13 3.12
CA GLY A 135 -4.22 4.10 4.56
C GLY A 135 -4.42 5.47 5.22
N ARG A 136 -4.05 6.57 4.54
CA ARG A 136 -4.18 7.95 5.04
C ARG A 136 -5.46 8.65 4.58
N MET A 137 -6.16 8.12 3.59
CA MET A 137 -7.38 8.72 3.06
C MET A 137 -8.62 8.01 3.59
N PRO A 138 -9.32 8.55 4.61
CA PRO A 138 -10.72 8.22 4.89
C PRO A 138 -11.64 8.90 3.86
N VAL A 139 -11.25 9.00 2.59
CA VAL A 139 -12.06 9.67 1.55
C VAL A 139 -13.35 8.88 1.32
N VAL A 140 -13.29 7.55 1.37
CA VAL A 140 -14.48 6.70 1.33
C VAL A 140 -15.37 6.92 2.56
N GLY A 141 -14.78 7.08 3.75
CA GLY A 141 -15.53 7.35 4.98
C GLY A 141 -16.17 8.74 5.02
N LYS A 142 -15.46 9.78 4.54
CA LYS A 142 -16.00 11.15 4.47
C LYS A 142 -17.09 11.29 3.40
N LEU A 143 -16.93 10.64 2.25
CA LEU A 143 -17.96 10.65 1.20
C LEU A 143 -19.19 9.83 1.59
N ALA A 144 -19.03 8.68 2.25
CA ALA A 144 -20.15 7.90 2.78
C ALA A 144 -20.92 8.67 3.87
N LYS A 145 -20.20 9.40 4.74
CA LYS A 145 -20.80 10.25 5.78
C LYS A 145 -21.52 11.48 5.21
N LEU A 146 -21.01 12.07 4.13
CA LEU A 146 -21.68 13.14 3.38
C LEU A 146 -22.92 12.64 2.63
N ALA A 147 -22.88 11.42 2.09
CA ALA A 147 -24.02 10.79 1.45
C ALA A 147 -25.13 10.42 2.44
N SER A 148 -24.78 10.03 3.68
CA SER A 148 -25.78 9.74 4.72
C SER A 148 -26.43 10.99 5.31
N PHE A 149 -25.72 12.12 5.35
CA PHE A 149 -26.25 13.40 5.85
C PHE A 149 -27.28 14.06 4.94
N LYS A 150 -27.34 13.67 3.65
CA LYS A 150 -28.35 14.18 2.71
C LYS A 150 -29.70 13.44 2.80
N LYS A 151 -29.80 12.41 3.65
CA LYS A 151 -31.00 11.57 3.81
C LYS A 151 -31.72 11.76 5.16
N SER A 152 -31.27 12.71 5.98
CA SER A 152 -31.99 13.17 7.18
C SER A 152 -32.51 14.59 6.96
#